data_AF-B3RFD3-F1
#
_entry.id   AF-B3RFD3-F1
#
_cell.length_a   1.000
_cell.length_b   1.000
_cell.length_c   1.000
_cell.angle_alpha   90.00
_cell.angle_beta   90.00
_cell.angle_gamma   90.00
#
_symmetry.space_group_name_H-M   'P 1'
#
loop_
_entity.id
_entity.type
_entity.pdbx_description
1 polymer ?
#
loop_
_entity_poly.entity_id
_entity_poly.type
_entity_poly.pdbx_seq_one_letter_code
_entity_poly.pdbx_strand_id
1 'polypeptide(L)'
;DWEVLVLGKLKWDLAAVIAQDFLALILHRLSLPRDRQALVRKHAQTFLALCATDYTFAMYPPSMIATGSIGAAVQGLGACSTSGDELTELLAGITGTEVDCLRACQEQIEAALRESLRDAAQTSGSPAPKAPRGSSSQGPSQTSTPTDVTAIHL
;
A
#
# COMPACT_ATOMS: atom_id res chain seq x y z
N ASP A 1 16.80 -14.21 -20.62
CA ASP A 1 16.99 -15.48 -19.90
C ASP A 1 16.18 -15.61 -18.61
N TRP A 2 16.22 -14.63 -17.69
CA TRP A 2 15.45 -14.71 -16.42
C TRP A 2 13.94 -14.84 -16.58
N GLU A 3 13.34 -14.12 -17.53
CA GLU A 3 11.90 -14.22 -17.81
C GLU A 3 11.48 -15.67 -18.10
N VAL A 4 12.08 -16.29 -19.12
CA VAL A 4 11.78 -17.69 -19.51
C VAL A 4 12.08 -18.68 -18.38
N LEU A 5 13.13 -18.44 -17.59
CA LEU A 5 13.45 -19.28 -16.44
C LEU A 5 12.36 -19.22 -15.37
N VAL A 6 11.88 -18.02 -15.01
CA VAL A 6 10.80 -17.85 -14.02
C VAL A 6 9.49 -18.44 -14.53
N LEU A 7 9.12 -18.13 -15.78
CA LEU A 7 7.92 -18.69 -16.42
C LEU A 7 7.97 -20.23 -16.45
N GLY A 8 9.14 -20.80 -16.76
CA GLY A 8 9.38 -22.24 -16.73
C GLY A 8 9.19 -22.83 -15.33
N LYS A 9 9.67 -22.16 -14.27
CA LYS A 9 9.47 -22.60 -12.88
C LYS A 9 8.02 -22.53 -12.42
N LEU A 10 7.27 -21.51 -12.86
CA LEU A 10 5.85 -21.34 -12.58
C LEU A 10 4.95 -22.21 -13.49
N LYS A 11 5.52 -22.99 -14.41
CA LYS A 11 4.78 -23.76 -15.43
C LYS A 11 3.82 -22.87 -16.23
N TRP A 12 4.22 -21.62 -16.47
CA TRP A 12 3.40 -20.59 -17.14
C TRP A 12 2.09 -20.23 -16.42
N ASP A 13 1.92 -20.65 -15.16
CA ASP A 13 0.78 -20.25 -14.35
C ASP A 13 1.03 -18.88 -13.72
N LEU A 14 0.60 -17.83 -14.43
CA LEU A 14 0.71 -16.43 -14.01
C LEU A 14 -0.61 -15.87 -13.49
N ALA A 15 -1.71 -16.62 -13.64
CA ALA A 15 -3.06 -16.18 -13.32
C ALA A 15 -3.39 -16.36 -11.83
N ALA A 16 -2.43 -16.06 -10.96
CA ALA A 16 -2.63 -16.10 -9.53
C ALA A 16 -3.60 -14.99 -9.10
N VAL A 17 -4.56 -15.34 -8.25
CA VAL A 17 -5.46 -14.35 -7.64
C VAL A 17 -4.65 -13.48 -6.70
N ILE A 18 -4.81 -12.16 -6.82
CA ILE A 18 -4.15 -11.18 -5.97
C ILE A 18 -5.16 -10.47 -5.08
N ALA A 19 -4.67 -9.85 -4.01
CA ALA A 19 -5.54 -9.23 -3.01
C ALA A 19 -6.36 -8.07 -3.60
N GLN A 20 -5.87 -7.43 -4.66
CA GLN A 20 -6.60 -6.41 -5.43
C GLN A 20 -7.94 -6.94 -5.99
N ASP A 21 -7.99 -8.22 -6.41
CA ASP A 21 -9.16 -8.82 -7.07
C ASP A 21 -10.37 -8.87 -6.13
N PHE A 22 -10.12 -8.93 -4.82
CA PHE A 22 -11.17 -8.99 -3.80
C PHE A 22 -11.78 -7.63 -3.45
N LEU A 23 -11.13 -6.51 -3.79
CA LEU A 23 -11.59 -5.18 -3.35
C LEU A 23 -13.00 -4.87 -3.84
N ALA A 24 -13.29 -5.15 -5.11
CA ALA A 24 -14.58 -4.84 -5.70
C ALA A 24 -15.72 -5.61 -5.00
N LEU A 25 -15.50 -6.90 -4.75
CA LEU A 25 -16.46 -7.77 -4.07
C LEU A 25 -16.71 -7.30 -2.64
N ILE A 26 -15.66 -7.10 -1.84
CA ILE A 26 -15.79 -6.75 -0.42
C ILE A 26 -16.45 -5.37 -0.28
N LEU A 27 -16.00 -4.37 -1.05
CA LEU A 27 -16.57 -3.02 -1.00
C LEU A 27 -18.05 -2.97 -1.43
N HIS A 28 -18.47 -3.86 -2.32
CA HIS A 28 -19.88 -4.00 -2.70
C HIS A 28 -20.73 -4.51 -1.53
N ARG A 29 -20.17 -5.37 -0.67
CA ARG A 29 -20.88 -5.99 0.47
C ARG A 29 -20.94 -5.09 1.71
N LEU A 30 -20.05 -4.11 1.84
CA LEU A 30 -20.03 -3.17 2.97
C LEU A 30 -21.07 -2.04 2.92
N SER A 31 -21.83 -1.90 1.83
CA SER A 31 -22.90 -0.88 1.69
C SER A 31 -22.48 0.56 2.05
N LEU A 32 -21.22 0.93 1.79
CA LEU A 32 -20.71 2.27 2.04
C LEU A 32 -21.31 3.31 1.07
N PRO A 33 -21.48 4.58 1.49
CA PRO A 33 -21.77 5.68 0.58
C PRO A 33 -20.75 5.75 -0.57
N ARG A 34 -21.21 6.07 -1.79
CA ARG A 34 -20.37 6.00 -3.01
C ARG A 34 -19.12 6.88 -2.92
N ASP A 35 -19.26 8.07 -2.35
CA ASP A 35 -18.18 9.03 -2.07
C ASP A 35 -17.12 8.44 -1.13
N ARG A 36 -17.55 7.76 -0.06
CA ARG A 36 -16.66 7.09 0.89
C ARG A 36 -16.01 5.84 0.29
N GLN A 37 -16.74 5.09 -0.52
CA GLN A 37 -16.25 3.84 -1.12
C GLN A 37 -15.02 4.07 -2.01
N ALA A 38 -15.00 5.18 -2.77
CA ALA A 38 -13.85 5.54 -3.59
C ALA A 38 -12.60 5.85 -2.74
N LEU A 39 -12.78 6.56 -1.63
CA LEU A 39 -11.69 6.91 -0.71
C LEU A 39 -11.15 5.68 0.03
N VAL A 40 -12.04 4.80 0.52
CA VAL A 40 -11.68 3.54 1.15
C VAL A 40 -10.92 2.65 0.16
N ARG A 41 -11.38 2.54 -1.09
CA ARG A 41 -10.67 1.77 -2.12
C ARG A 41 -9.24 2.28 -2.32
N LYS A 42 -9.05 3.60 -2.40
CA LYS A 42 -7.72 4.21 -2.56
C LYS A 42 -6.81 3.89 -1.37
N HIS A 43 -7.32 3.97 -0.14
CA HIS A 43 -6.54 3.66 1.06
C HIS A 43 -6.19 2.17 1.15
N ALA A 44 -7.15 1.30 0.85
CA ALA A 44 -6.92 -0.14 0.78
C ALA A 44 -5.85 -0.49 -0.25
N GLN A 45 -5.83 0.18 -1.41
CA GLN A 45 -4.77 0.01 -2.43
C GLN A 45 -3.38 0.41 -1.94
N THR A 46 -3.28 1.46 -1.11
CA THR A 46 -2.01 1.81 -0.45
C THR A 46 -1.56 0.69 0.49
N PHE A 47 -2.46 0.14 1.30
CA PHE A 47 -2.15 -0.97 2.20
C PHE A 47 -1.77 -2.24 1.45
N LEU A 48 -2.45 -2.54 0.35
CA LEU A 48 -2.10 -3.65 -0.55
C LEU A 48 -0.68 -3.52 -1.09
N ALA A 49 -0.31 -2.32 -1.55
CA ALA A 49 1.05 -2.03 -2.04
C ALA A 49 2.09 -2.17 -0.92
N LEU A 50 1.79 -1.69 0.28
CA LEU A 50 2.64 -1.87 1.45
C LEU A 50 2.85 -3.35 1.77
N CYS A 51 1.77 -4.14 1.83
CA CYS A 51 1.82 -5.57 2.11
C CYS A 51 2.65 -6.33 1.07
N ALA A 52 2.59 -5.92 -0.20
CA ALA A 52 3.38 -6.54 -1.26
C ALA A 52 4.91 -6.34 -1.10
N THR A 53 5.34 -5.39 -0.25
CA THR A 53 6.76 -5.11 0.01
C THR A 53 7.30 -5.76 1.28
N ASP A 54 6.43 -6.30 2.13
CA ASP A 54 6.81 -6.88 3.42
C ASP A 54 6.54 -8.39 3.44
N TYR A 55 7.61 -9.17 3.67
CA TYR A 55 7.59 -10.62 3.65
C TYR A 55 6.64 -11.22 4.70
N THR A 56 6.33 -10.50 5.77
CA THR A 56 5.36 -10.91 6.80
C THR A 56 3.99 -11.23 6.17
N PHE A 57 3.62 -10.52 5.10
CA PHE A 57 2.35 -10.70 4.42
C PHE A 57 2.33 -11.82 3.38
N ALA A 58 3.51 -12.38 3.01
CA ALA A 58 3.62 -13.40 1.98
C ALA A 58 2.89 -14.71 2.32
N MET A 59 2.69 -14.99 3.61
CA MET A 59 2.03 -16.20 4.11
C MET A 59 0.51 -16.04 4.28
N TYR A 60 -0.01 -14.81 4.18
CA TYR A 60 -1.44 -14.58 4.28
C TYR A 60 -2.13 -14.82 2.93
N PRO A 61 -3.35 -15.39 2.93
CA PRO A 61 -4.10 -15.52 1.70
C PRO A 61 -4.50 -14.12 1.17
N PRO A 62 -4.58 -13.93 -0.17
CA PRO A 62 -4.91 -12.64 -0.76
C PRO A 62 -6.24 -12.04 -0.27
N SER A 63 -7.23 -12.89 0.04
CA SER A 63 -8.52 -12.47 0.60
C SER A 63 -8.38 -11.81 1.98
N MET A 64 -7.52 -12.34 2.86
CA MET A 64 -7.30 -11.79 4.20
C MET A 64 -6.56 -10.45 4.13
N ILE A 65 -5.53 -10.33 3.28
CA ILE A 65 -4.84 -9.06 3.04
C ILE A 65 -5.81 -7.97 2.54
N ALA A 66 -6.66 -8.31 1.56
CA ALA A 66 -7.65 -7.38 1.03
C ALA A 66 -8.65 -6.94 2.11
N THR A 67 -9.12 -7.90 2.91
CA THR A 67 -10.10 -7.68 3.97
C THR A 67 -9.52 -6.82 5.09
N GLY A 68 -8.32 -7.14 5.57
CA GLY A 68 -7.60 -6.36 6.58
C GLY A 68 -7.27 -4.95 6.10
N SER A 69 -6.87 -4.81 4.83
CA SER A 69 -6.63 -3.50 4.20
C SER A 69 -7.90 -2.64 4.15
N ILE A 70 -9.05 -3.23 3.82
CA ILE A 70 -10.34 -2.52 3.84
C ILE A 70 -10.75 -2.19 5.29
N GLY A 71 -10.59 -3.10 6.24
CA GLY A 71 -10.86 -2.87 7.66
C GLY A 71 -10.08 -1.68 8.20
N ALA A 72 -8.76 -1.69 8.02
CA ALA A 72 -7.87 -0.59 8.39
C ALA A 72 -8.26 0.73 7.70
N ALA A 73 -8.59 0.70 6.39
CA ALA A 73 -9.01 1.88 5.65
C ALA A 73 -10.34 2.46 6.16
N VAL A 74 -11.34 1.62 6.41
CA VAL A 74 -12.65 2.07 6.91
C VAL A 74 -12.53 2.64 8.31
N GLN A 75 -11.78 2.00 9.20
CA GLN A 75 -11.56 2.47 10.57
C GLN A 75 -10.75 3.77 10.58
N GLY A 76 -9.62 3.82 9.87
CA GLY A 76 -8.76 5.00 9.81
C GLY A 76 -9.44 6.24 9.20
N LEU A 77 -10.40 6.05 8.29
CA LEU A 77 -11.16 7.14 7.68
C LEU A 77 -12.45 7.50 8.43
N GLY A 78 -12.87 6.72 9.44
CA GLY A 78 -14.21 6.85 10.04
C GLY A 78 -15.32 6.68 8.98
N ALA A 79 -15.10 5.81 7.99
CA ALA A 79 -15.95 5.70 6.81
C ALA A 79 -17.26 4.93 7.09
N CYS A 80 -17.33 4.17 8.18
CA CYS A 80 -18.52 3.45 8.62
C CYS A 80 -18.97 3.92 10.01
N SER A 81 -20.27 3.85 10.28
CA SER A 81 -20.85 4.14 11.60
C SER A 81 -20.86 2.91 12.53
N THR A 82 -20.56 1.72 12.01
CA THR A 82 -20.43 0.49 12.80
C THR A 82 -19.21 0.57 13.71
N SER A 83 -19.27 -0.12 14.85
CA SER A 83 -18.08 -0.29 15.69
C SER A 83 -16.98 -1.06 14.95
N GLY A 84 -15.74 -0.94 15.42
CA GLY A 84 -14.59 -1.66 14.83
C GLY A 84 -14.74 -3.17 14.92
N ASP A 85 -15.30 -3.69 16.01
CA ASP A 85 -15.53 -5.13 16.20
C ASP A 85 -16.61 -5.66 15.26
N GLU A 86 -17.76 -4.99 15.17
CA GLU A 86 -18.84 -5.38 14.24
C GLU A 86 -18.37 -5.35 12.78
N LEU A 87 -17.55 -4.35 12.41
CA LEU A 87 -16.97 -4.27 11.08
C LEU A 87 -16.03 -5.45 10.81
N THR A 88 -15.22 -5.83 11.79
CA THR A 88 -14.27 -6.96 11.66
C THR A 88 -15.03 -8.27 11.53
N GLU A 89 -16.11 -8.48 12.29
CA GLU A 89 -16.99 -9.65 12.16
C GLU A 89 -17.68 -9.71 10.79
N LEU A 90 -18.21 -8.59 10.31
CA LEU A 90 -18.83 -8.49 8.98
C LEU A 90 -17.83 -8.84 7.88
N LEU A 91 -16.63 -8.26 7.95
CA LEU A 91 -15.55 -8.48 7.01
C LEU A 91 -15.08 -9.95 7.01
N ALA A 92 -14.93 -10.54 8.19
CA ALA A 92 -14.60 -11.96 8.36
C ALA A 92 -15.69 -12.86 7.74
N GLY A 93 -16.96 -12.51 7.94
CA GLY A 93 -18.09 -13.22 7.34
C GLY A 93 -18.15 -13.13 5.81
N ILE A 94 -17.67 -12.03 5.20
CA ILE A 94 -17.65 -11.87 3.74
C ILE A 94 -16.64 -12.83 3.08
N THR A 95 -15.48 -13.04 3.71
CA THR A 95 -14.38 -13.83 3.13
C THR A 95 -14.20 -15.21 3.75
N GLY A 96 -14.99 -15.55 4.78
CA GLY A 96 -14.90 -16.82 5.48
C GLY A 96 -13.61 -16.96 6.29
N THR A 97 -13.04 -15.84 6.76
CA THR A 97 -11.83 -15.82 7.59
C THR A 97 -12.17 -15.84 9.07
N GLU A 98 -11.27 -16.35 9.89
CA GLU A 98 -11.38 -16.24 11.35
C GLU A 98 -11.20 -14.79 11.80
N VAL A 99 -12.05 -14.34 12.72
CA VAL A 99 -12.08 -12.95 13.22
C VAL A 99 -10.76 -12.56 13.86
N ASP A 100 -10.17 -13.44 14.67
CA ASP A 100 -8.91 -13.15 15.37
C ASP A 100 -7.72 -13.06 14.40
N CYS A 101 -7.68 -13.93 13.39
CA CYS A 101 -6.67 -13.83 12.33
C CYS A 101 -6.81 -12.55 11.52
N LEU A 102 -8.04 -12.14 11.20
CA LEU A 102 -8.30 -10.89 10.49
C LEU A 102 -7.88 -9.68 11.32
N ARG A 103 -8.19 -9.67 12.63
CA ARG A 103 -7.79 -8.59 13.54
C ARG A 103 -6.26 -8.48 13.61
N ALA A 104 -5.58 -9.61 13.80
CA ALA A 104 -4.12 -9.64 13.80
C ALA A 104 -3.51 -9.16 12.48
N CYS A 105 -4.08 -9.55 11.34
CA CYS A 105 -3.67 -9.06 10.02
C CYS A 105 -3.85 -7.54 9.92
N GLN A 106 -5.00 -7.01 10.33
CA GLN A 106 -5.25 -5.57 10.32
C GLN A 106 -4.26 -4.79 11.19
N GLU A 107 -4.01 -5.25 12.42
CA GLU A 107 -3.05 -4.63 13.34
C GLU A 107 -1.63 -4.61 12.75
N GLN A 108 -1.22 -5.69 12.07
CA GLN A 108 0.07 -5.78 11.38
C GLN A 108 0.15 -4.80 10.21
N ILE A 109 -0.91 -4.66 9.40
CA ILE A 109 -0.97 -3.68 8.31
C ILE A 109 -0.79 -2.25 8.84
N GLU A 110 -1.50 -1.92 9.92
CA GLU A 110 -1.39 -0.60 10.53
C GLU A 110 -0.02 -0.36 11.16
N ALA A 111 0.60 -1.40 11.75
CA ALA A 111 1.96 -1.31 12.27
C ALA A 111 3.00 -1.07 11.17
N ALA A 112 2.91 -1.83 10.07
CA ALA A 112 3.76 -1.64 8.90
C ALA A 112 3.60 -0.23 8.31
N LEU A 113 2.38 0.33 8.30
CA LEU A 113 2.15 1.70 7.84
C LEU A 113 2.87 2.71 8.75
N ARG A 114 2.70 2.58 10.07
CA ARG A 114 3.34 3.47 11.06
C ARG A 114 4.86 3.45 10.91
N GLU A 115 5.45 2.28 10.69
CA GLU A 115 6.88 2.13 10.43
C GLU A 115 7.29 2.80 9.12
N SER A 116 6.58 2.52 8.02
CA SER A 116 6.85 3.15 6.71
C SER A 116 6.81 4.68 6.77
N LEU A 117 5.86 5.26 7.51
CA LEU A 117 5.77 6.71 7.72
C LEU A 117 6.95 7.27 8.53
N ARG A 118 7.40 6.52 9.55
CA ARG A 118 8.58 6.89 10.37
C ARG A 118 9.85 6.91 9.52
N ASP A 119 10.03 5.90 8.67
CA ASP A 119 11.20 5.78 7.80
C ASP A 119 11.20 6.87 6.72
N ALA A 120 10.04 7.16 6.14
CA ALA A 120 9.87 8.28 5.20
C ALA A 120 10.23 9.62 5.86
N ALA A 121 9.85 9.85 7.12
CA ALA A 121 10.21 11.07 7.85
C ALA A 121 11.74 11.19 8.08
N GLN A 122 12.43 10.09 8.36
CA GLN A 122 13.89 10.10 8.58
C GLN A 122 14.69 10.36 7.30
N THR A 123 14.26 9.82 6.16
CA THR A 123 14.93 10.07 4.87
C THR A 123 14.84 11.54 4.43
N SER A 124 13.81 12.28 4.88
CA SER A 124 13.67 13.72 4.63
C SER A 124 14.53 14.63 5.52
N GLY A 125 15.17 14.07 6.57
CA GLY A 125 15.90 14.82 7.60
C GLY A 125 17.42 14.84 7.48
N SER A 126 18.01 14.24 6.43
CA SER A 126 19.47 14.26 6.27
C SER A 126 19.95 15.67 5.90
N PRO A 127 20.82 16.32 6.70
CA PRO A 127 21.35 17.62 6.34
C PRO A 127 22.18 17.48 5.07
N ALA A 128 21.95 18.36 4.10
CA ALA A 128 22.85 18.54 2.96
C ALA A 128 24.31 18.54 3.47
N PRO A 129 25.22 17.77 2.85
CA PRO A 129 26.60 17.76 3.30
C PRO A 129 27.12 19.20 3.27
N LYS A 130 27.56 19.71 4.42
CA LYS A 130 28.26 21.00 4.49
C LYS A 130 29.43 20.92 3.51
N ALA A 131 29.34 21.68 2.43
CA ALA A 131 30.45 21.89 1.53
C ALA A 131 31.67 22.30 2.38
N PRO A 132 32.86 21.70 2.17
CA PRO A 132 34.06 22.23 2.77
C PRO A 132 34.24 23.64 2.24
N ARG A 133 34.42 24.62 3.14
CA ARG A 133 34.87 25.97 2.78
C ARG A 133 36.27 25.86 2.20
N GLY A 134 36.35 25.54 0.91
CA GLY A 134 37.52 25.66 0.08
C GLY A 134 37.46 27.01 -0.63
N SER A 135 38.40 27.88 -0.28
CA SER A 135 38.77 29.02 -1.10
C SER A 135 39.13 28.54 -2.51
N SER A 136 38.81 29.39 -3.49
CA SER A 136 39.40 29.53 -4.83
C SER A 136 39.03 28.55 -5.96
N SER A 137 38.59 29.20 -7.06
CA SER A 137 38.74 28.90 -8.49
C SER A 137 37.84 27.86 -9.20
N GLN A 138 36.97 28.44 -10.05
CA GLN A 138 36.61 28.07 -11.43
C GLN A 138 35.77 26.79 -11.71
N GLY A 139 34.60 27.02 -12.32
CA GLY A 139 33.92 26.10 -13.25
C GLY A 139 32.55 25.58 -12.78
N PRO A 140 31.41 25.87 -13.46
CA PRO A 140 30.12 25.31 -13.09
C PRO A 140 29.98 23.87 -13.62
N SER A 141 29.96 22.90 -12.69
CA SER A 141 29.51 21.54 -12.98
C SER A 141 27.98 21.54 -13.03
N GLN A 142 27.42 21.36 -14.23
CA GLN A 142 25.98 21.18 -14.44
C GLN A 142 25.61 19.73 -14.12
N THR A 143 24.90 19.52 -13.01
CA THR A 143 24.07 18.32 -12.80
C THR A 143 22.62 18.77 -12.92
N SER A 144 22.03 18.58 -14.09
CA SER A 144 20.61 18.85 -14.33
C SER A 144 19.94 17.53 -14.70
N THR A 145 19.07 17.02 -13.83
CA THR A 145 18.08 16.02 -14.22
C THR A 145 17.08 16.67 -15.17
N PRO A 146 16.94 16.23 -16.43
CA PRO A 146 16.16 16.94 -17.42
C PRO A 146 14.75 16.36 -17.48
N THR A 147 13.77 16.93 -16.76
CA THR A 147 12.37 16.88 -17.21
C THR A 147 11.56 17.98 -16.53
N ASP A 148 11.71 19.22 -16.99
CA ASP A 148 10.72 20.27 -16.76
C ASP A 148 10.09 20.57 -18.13
N VAL A 149 8.93 19.97 -18.41
CA VAL A 149 8.16 20.19 -19.64
C VAL A 149 7.25 21.38 -19.38
N THR A 150 7.71 22.58 -19.72
CA THR A 150 6.83 23.75 -19.78
C THR A 150 6.20 23.82 -21.18
N ALA A 151 4.88 23.68 -21.20
CA ALA A 151 4.04 23.88 -22.37
C ALA A 151 3.94 25.38 -22.72
N ILE A 152 4.16 25.73 -23.98
CA ILE A 152 3.74 27.00 -24.63
C ILE A 152 3.50 26.63 -26.10
N HIS A 153 2.28 26.38 -26.58
CA HIS A 153 1.17 27.28 -26.95
C HIS A 153 1.50 28.28 -28.08
N LEU A 154 1.01 27.91 -29.27
CA LEU A 154 0.93 28.60 -30.58
C LEU A 154 2.24 28.93 -31.32
#